data_AF-A0A944ZB65-F1
#
_entry.id   AF-A0A944ZB65-F1
#
_cell.length_a   1.000
_cell.length_b   1.000
_cell.length_c   1.000
_cell.angle_alpha   90.00
_cell.angle_beta   90.00
_cell.angle_gamma   90.00
#
_symmetry.space_group_name_H-M   'P 1'
#
loop_
_entity.id
_entity.type
_entity.pdbx_description
1 polymer ?
#
loop_
_entity_poly.entity_id
_entity_poly.type
_entity_poly.pdbx_seq_one_letter_code
_entity_poly.pdbx_strand_id
1 'polypeptide(L)'
;MAEPINSWPSGRSKLMTAREAVERFVNDGDTIYSGFNIISFALTNEIIRQGIKGLKAVAGSVTPNVTMMSIDGNVNRIETGYLSGTLRSKPFQEMMRDGRVKWNDYTNMTITLRLMAGGLGMPFICANSFLGTDYLLEETMNHTRSLQEDRRREDGSIAPPYAVIDSPFDGRKALLYPALKPDVAIVHCQRADEEGNVQVWGPMADTKWGLWSSKNVLVTAEEIVPRSVIATEPHFTIAPGFKVSAVIHEPWGSHPGGLNGHYRADRAWYELTGAGMTSWEGAREYLNEWIYGTEDHADYISKYKERFGEDLLESLRVKDIMTPEQPARYGWR
;
A
#
# COMPACT_ATOMS: atom_id res chain seq x y z
N MET A 1 26.54 13.24 1.85
CA MET A 1 26.04 12.54 3.05
C MET A 1 24.54 12.40 2.87
N ALA A 2 23.96 11.22 3.01
CA ALA A 2 22.50 11.07 2.94
C ALA A 2 21.89 11.86 4.11
N GLU A 3 20.95 12.77 3.83
CA GLU A 3 20.16 13.39 4.89
C GLU A 3 19.44 12.28 5.67
N PRO A 4 19.37 12.36 7.02
CA PRO A 4 18.63 11.38 7.79
C PRO A 4 17.18 11.36 7.28
N ILE A 5 16.68 10.15 6.99
CA ILE A 5 15.34 9.91 6.42
C ILE A 5 14.21 10.56 7.23
N ASN A 6 14.47 10.98 8.47
CA ASN A 6 13.54 11.78 9.26
C ASN A 6 14.25 12.34 10.52
N SER A 7 14.22 13.65 10.74
CA SER A 7 14.78 14.32 11.93
C SER A 7 13.74 14.48 13.05
N TRP A 8 12.90 13.47 13.30
CA TRP A 8 11.90 13.55 14.36
C TRP A 8 12.57 13.30 15.73
N PRO A 9 12.53 14.26 16.67
CA PRO A 9 12.98 14.02 18.03
C PRO A 9 12.13 12.92 18.67
N SER A 10 12.76 11.95 19.33
CA SER A 10 12.07 10.97 20.16
C SER A 10 11.19 11.66 21.22
N GLY A 11 9.98 11.15 21.47
CA GLY A 11 9.09 11.65 22.53
C GLY A 11 8.13 12.78 22.12
N ARG A 12 7.93 13.04 20.83
CA ARG A 12 6.83 13.89 20.33
C ARG A 12 5.72 13.05 19.73
N SER A 13 4.48 13.41 20.07
CA SER A 13 3.28 12.85 19.46
C SER A 13 3.26 13.15 17.96
N LYS A 14 2.94 12.12 17.18
CA LYS A 14 2.72 12.13 15.73
C LYS A 14 1.26 11.87 15.38
N LEU A 15 0.41 11.86 16.41
CA LEU A 15 -1.03 11.73 16.25
C LEU A 15 -1.56 12.97 15.55
N MET A 16 -2.26 12.78 14.43
CA MET A 16 -2.90 13.84 13.66
C MET A 16 -4.08 13.27 12.86
N THR A 17 -4.87 14.14 12.25
CA THR A 17 -5.98 13.73 11.38
C THR A 17 -5.46 13.15 10.05
N ALA A 18 -6.28 12.35 9.36
CA ALA A 18 -5.96 11.88 8.01
C ALA A 18 -5.71 13.06 7.05
N ARG A 19 -6.53 14.11 7.18
CA ARG A 19 -6.41 15.34 6.39
C ARG A 19 -5.04 15.98 6.54
N GLU A 20 -4.63 16.27 7.78
CA GLU A 20 -3.32 16.86 8.07
C GLU A 20 -2.16 15.98 7.61
N ALA A 21 -2.28 14.66 7.75
CA ALA A 21 -1.25 13.72 7.32
C ALA A 21 -1.07 13.75 5.80
N VAL A 22 -2.16 13.71 5.03
CA VAL A 22 -2.10 13.77 3.56
C VAL A 22 -1.58 15.13 3.10
N GLU A 23 -2.12 16.24 3.63
CA GLU A 23 -1.70 17.62 3.27
C GLU A 23 -0.20 17.85 3.50
N ARG A 24 0.40 17.21 4.52
CA ARG A 24 1.81 17.43 4.89
C ARG A 24 2.79 16.53 4.16
N PHE A 25 2.38 15.31 3.82
CA PHE A 25 3.34 14.27 3.45
C PHE A 25 3.11 13.64 2.08
N VAL A 26 1.99 13.91 1.41
CA VAL A 26 1.67 13.38 0.09
C VAL A 26 1.62 14.52 -0.91
N ASN A 27 2.39 14.41 -1.98
CA ASN A 27 2.49 15.41 -3.04
C ASN A 27 2.13 14.81 -4.40
N ASP A 28 1.75 15.68 -5.33
CA ASP A 28 1.60 15.31 -6.73
C ASP A 28 2.89 14.67 -7.26
N GLY A 29 2.75 13.57 -8.00
CA GLY A 29 3.90 12.88 -8.57
C GLY A 29 4.52 11.79 -7.67
N ASP A 30 4.20 11.75 -6.38
CA ASP A 30 4.79 10.82 -5.41
C ASP A 30 4.60 9.35 -5.80
N THR A 31 5.58 8.53 -5.44
CA THR A 31 5.46 7.07 -5.42
C THR A 31 4.85 6.62 -4.10
N ILE A 32 3.65 6.05 -4.14
CA ILE A 32 2.91 5.56 -2.97
C ILE A 32 3.02 4.03 -2.83
N TYR A 33 3.38 3.55 -1.65
CA TYR A 33 3.24 2.16 -1.26
C TYR A 33 1.88 1.93 -0.58
N SER A 34 1.11 0.95 -1.06
CA SER A 34 -0.30 0.77 -0.67
C SER A 34 -0.61 -0.49 0.14
N GLY A 35 0.37 -1.34 0.46
CA GLY A 35 0.13 -2.59 1.19
C GLY A 35 -0.74 -3.62 0.43
N PHE A 36 -1.07 -4.72 1.12
CA PHE A 36 -2.02 -5.74 0.62
C PHE A 36 -3.00 -6.22 1.69
N ASN A 37 -2.53 -6.66 2.85
CA ASN A 37 -3.40 -7.15 3.95
C ASN A 37 -3.67 -6.11 5.05
N ILE A 38 -3.17 -4.89 4.85
CA ILE A 38 -3.20 -3.79 5.81
C ILE A 38 -3.49 -2.47 5.07
N ILE A 39 -4.46 -2.51 4.17
CA ILE A 39 -4.78 -1.39 3.29
C ILE A 39 -5.47 -0.30 4.11
N SER A 40 -5.00 0.94 3.97
CA SER A 40 -5.73 2.10 4.49
C SER A 40 -6.69 2.63 3.43
N PHE A 41 -7.95 2.25 3.53
CA PHE A 41 -9.01 2.89 2.72
C PHE A 41 -9.27 4.30 3.23
N ALA A 42 -9.15 4.55 4.54
CA ALA A 42 -9.25 5.89 5.12
C ALA A 42 -8.27 6.89 4.45
N LEU A 43 -6.96 6.58 4.41
CA LEU A 43 -5.98 7.43 3.73
C LEU A 43 -6.16 7.43 2.21
N THR A 44 -6.59 6.31 1.60
CA THR A 44 -6.88 6.28 0.17
C THR A 44 -7.98 7.29 -0.20
N ASN A 45 -9.09 7.26 0.54
CA ASN A 45 -10.23 8.15 0.32
C ASN A 45 -9.83 9.61 0.57
N GLU A 46 -8.99 9.86 1.57
CA GLU A 46 -8.50 11.20 1.86
C GLU A 46 -7.61 11.76 0.74
N ILE A 47 -6.71 10.95 0.17
CA ILE A 47 -5.90 11.34 -1.00
C ILE A 47 -6.80 11.67 -2.20
N ILE A 48 -7.86 10.89 -2.40
CA ILE A 48 -8.85 11.15 -3.46
C ILE A 48 -9.56 12.48 -3.22
N ARG A 49 -10.10 12.71 -2.01
CA ARG A 49 -10.79 13.95 -1.64
C ARG A 49 -9.93 15.19 -1.84
N GLN A 50 -8.65 15.13 -1.46
CA GLN A 50 -7.71 16.24 -1.63
C GLN A 50 -7.25 16.44 -3.08
N GLY A 51 -7.60 15.52 -3.99
CA GLY A 51 -7.37 15.67 -5.41
C GLY A 51 -5.90 15.56 -5.81
N ILE A 52 -5.05 14.89 -5.02
CA ILE A 52 -3.63 14.69 -5.35
C ILE A 52 -3.50 13.87 -6.65
N LYS A 53 -2.71 14.31 -7.62
CA LYS A 53 -2.62 13.71 -8.96
C LYS A 53 -1.21 13.22 -9.32
N GLY A 54 -1.16 12.44 -10.39
CA GLY A 54 0.09 11.99 -10.99
C GLY A 54 0.87 10.99 -10.14
N LEU A 55 0.22 10.30 -9.21
CA LEU A 55 0.85 9.34 -8.31
C LEU A 55 1.28 8.05 -9.03
N LYS A 56 2.35 7.44 -8.52
CA LYS A 56 2.79 6.10 -8.88
C LYS A 56 2.49 5.12 -7.75
N ALA A 57 1.63 4.13 -7.96
CA ALA A 57 1.34 3.12 -6.94
C ALA A 57 2.27 1.90 -7.05
N VAL A 58 2.75 1.42 -5.90
CA VAL A 58 3.57 0.22 -5.80
C VAL A 58 3.14 -0.68 -4.63
N ALA A 59 3.10 -1.98 -4.87
CA ALA A 59 2.94 -3.03 -3.88
C ALA A 59 3.17 -4.37 -4.58
N GLY A 60 3.39 -5.45 -3.83
CA GLY A 60 3.41 -6.80 -4.40
C GLY A 60 2.13 -7.09 -5.16
N SER A 61 0.99 -6.69 -4.57
CA SER A 61 -0.33 -6.71 -5.19
C SER A 61 -1.01 -5.38 -4.90
N VAL A 62 -1.47 -4.67 -5.93
CA VAL A 62 -2.32 -3.50 -5.74
C VAL A 62 -3.79 -3.90 -5.81
N THR A 63 -4.57 -3.31 -4.92
CA THR A 63 -5.92 -3.72 -4.57
C THR A 63 -6.97 -2.73 -5.07
N PRO A 64 -8.28 -2.95 -4.81
CA PRO A 64 -9.34 -2.07 -5.33
C PRO A 64 -9.20 -0.60 -4.95
N ASN A 65 -8.54 -0.28 -3.84
CA ASN A 65 -8.24 1.09 -3.43
C ASN A 65 -7.39 1.84 -4.48
N VAL A 66 -6.33 1.22 -5.03
CA VAL A 66 -5.52 1.82 -6.11
C VAL A 66 -6.31 1.89 -7.41
N THR A 67 -7.16 0.89 -7.69
CA THR A 67 -8.07 0.93 -8.86
C THR A 67 -8.96 2.17 -8.83
N MET A 68 -9.51 2.47 -7.66
CA MET A 68 -10.36 3.63 -7.41
C MET A 68 -9.61 4.95 -7.54
N MET A 69 -8.40 5.04 -6.96
CA MET A 69 -7.50 6.19 -7.16
C MET A 69 -7.16 6.40 -8.62
N SER A 70 -7.01 5.33 -9.42
CA SER A 70 -6.78 5.46 -10.85
C SER A 70 -8.00 5.98 -11.59
N ILE A 71 -9.20 5.46 -11.30
CA ILE A 71 -10.43 5.91 -11.96
C ILE A 71 -10.71 7.40 -11.70
N ASP A 72 -10.43 7.87 -10.48
CA ASP A 72 -10.52 9.29 -10.13
C ASP A 72 -9.40 10.15 -10.77
N GLY A 73 -8.32 9.51 -11.21
CA GLY A 73 -7.18 10.15 -11.87
C GLY A 73 -6.03 10.51 -10.93
N ASN A 74 -6.07 10.13 -9.65
CA ASN A 74 -4.95 10.32 -8.73
C ASN A 74 -3.73 9.48 -9.14
N VAL A 75 -3.92 8.19 -9.45
CA VAL A 75 -2.85 7.24 -9.82
C VAL A 75 -2.86 6.97 -11.32
N ASN A 76 -1.77 7.31 -12.01
CA ASN A 76 -1.62 7.05 -13.45
C ASN A 76 -0.40 6.17 -13.80
N ARG A 77 0.39 5.76 -12.80
CA ARG A 77 1.56 4.89 -12.95
C ARG A 77 1.49 3.76 -11.92
N ILE A 78 1.77 2.52 -12.31
CA ILE A 78 1.72 1.37 -11.39
C ILE A 78 2.89 0.41 -11.61
N GLU A 79 3.57 -0.01 -10.54
CA GLU A 79 4.49 -1.16 -10.57
C GLU A 79 4.04 -2.20 -9.55
N THR A 80 3.73 -3.41 -9.99
CA THR A 80 3.17 -4.45 -9.11
C THR A 80 3.38 -5.84 -9.69
N GLY A 81 3.18 -6.88 -8.87
CA GLY A 81 3.05 -8.25 -9.34
C GLY A 81 1.62 -8.70 -9.63
N TYR A 82 0.64 -7.94 -9.17
CA TYR A 82 -0.78 -8.21 -9.42
C TYR A 82 -1.63 -6.94 -9.38
N LEU A 83 -2.58 -6.83 -10.30
CA LEU A 83 -3.50 -5.70 -10.46
C LEU A 83 -4.95 -6.15 -10.34
N SER A 84 -5.59 -5.98 -9.18
CA SER A 84 -6.97 -6.46 -8.97
C SER A 84 -7.99 -5.82 -9.92
N GLY A 85 -7.80 -4.54 -10.26
CA GLY A 85 -8.71 -3.77 -11.13
C GLY A 85 -8.90 -4.38 -12.52
N THR A 86 -7.91 -5.15 -13.00
CA THR A 86 -7.96 -5.79 -14.32
C THR A 86 -9.04 -6.86 -14.46
N LEU A 87 -9.55 -7.41 -13.35
CA LEU A 87 -10.52 -8.52 -13.40
C LEU A 87 -11.97 -8.07 -13.59
N ARG A 88 -12.35 -6.90 -13.07
CA ARG A 88 -13.77 -6.53 -12.95
C ARG A 88 -14.11 -5.09 -13.34
N SER A 89 -13.14 -4.18 -13.39
CA SER A 89 -13.40 -2.76 -13.65
C SER A 89 -13.18 -2.40 -15.12
N LYS A 90 -14.27 -2.18 -15.86
CA LYS A 90 -14.21 -1.73 -17.26
C LYS A 90 -13.52 -0.37 -17.42
N PRO A 91 -13.81 0.68 -16.62
CA PRO A 91 -13.07 1.94 -16.67
C PRO A 91 -11.56 1.75 -16.54
N PHE A 92 -11.11 0.95 -15.56
CA PHE A 92 -9.70 0.70 -15.33
C PHE A 92 -9.05 -0.05 -16.51
N GLN A 93 -9.72 -1.08 -17.05
CA GLN A 93 -9.25 -1.79 -18.24
C GLN A 93 -9.13 -0.87 -19.47
N GLU A 94 -10.07 0.06 -19.66
CA GLU A 94 -10.01 1.05 -20.73
C GLU A 94 -8.82 2.01 -20.54
N MET A 95 -8.60 2.51 -19.32
CA MET A 95 -7.45 3.36 -19.00
C MET A 95 -6.10 2.67 -19.24
N MET A 96 -6.00 1.37 -18.95
CA MET A 96 -4.78 0.61 -19.26
C MET A 96 -4.59 0.44 -20.77
N ARG A 97 -5.67 0.19 -21.52
CA ARG A 97 -5.63 -0.02 -22.97
C ARG A 97 -5.23 1.27 -23.71
N ASP A 98 -5.83 2.39 -23.34
CA ASP A 98 -5.57 3.69 -23.98
C ASP A 98 -4.30 4.40 -23.46
N GLY A 99 -3.76 3.96 -22.32
CA GLY A 99 -2.50 4.44 -21.77
C GLY A 99 -2.67 5.59 -20.77
N ARG A 100 -3.89 5.91 -20.34
CA ARG A 100 -4.14 6.79 -19.18
C ARG A 100 -3.57 6.24 -17.88
N VAL A 101 -3.47 4.91 -17.75
CA VAL A 101 -2.68 4.24 -16.71
C VAL A 101 -1.53 3.49 -17.37
N LYS A 102 -0.30 3.86 -17.00
CA LYS A 102 0.91 3.13 -17.37
C LYS A 102 1.26 2.12 -16.29
N TRP A 103 1.84 0.99 -16.68
CA TRP A 103 2.14 -0.09 -15.76
C TRP A 103 3.43 -0.82 -16.12
N ASN A 104 4.12 -1.38 -15.14
CA ASN A 104 5.23 -2.31 -15.35
C ASN A 104 5.00 -3.54 -14.47
N ASP A 105 5.08 -4.71 -15.10
CA ASP A 105 4.98 -5.97 -14.40
C ASP A 105 6.26 -6.33 -13.67
N TYR A 106 6.06 -6.85 -12.47
CA TYR A 106 7.03 -7.56 -11.66
C TYR A 106 6.39 -8.88 -11.20
N THR A 107 7.12 -9.73 -10.48
CA THR A 107 6.47 -10.76 -9.67
C THR A 107 6.24 -10.18 -8.28
N ASN A 108 5.30 -10.72 -7.50
CA ASN A 108 5.15 -10.33 -6.09
C ASN A 108 6.49 -10.45 -5.33
N MET A 109 7.28 -11.48 -5.64
CA MET A 109 8.62 -11.67 -5.08
C MET A 109 9.56 -10.54 -5.47
N THR A 110 9.62 -10.13 -6.74
CA THR A 110 10.57 -9.10 -7.17
C THR A 110 10.21 -7.71 -6.65
N ILE A 111 8.92 -7.35 -6.54
CA ILE A 111 8.53 -6.12 -5.83
C ILE A 111 9.01 -6.17 -4.38
N THR A 112 8.75 -7.27 -3.66
CA THR A 112 9.16 -7.42 -2.27
C THR A 112 10.68 -7.28 -2.11
N LEU A 113 11.46 -7.91 -3.01
CA LEU A 113 12.91 -7.80 -3.01
C LEU A 113 13.40 -6.38 -3.32
N ARG A 114 12.76 -5.68 -4.28
CA ARG A 114 13.11 -4.29 -4.59
C ARG A 114 12.84 -3.35 -3.42
N LEU A 115 11.73 -3.53 -2.71
CA LEU A 115 11.43 -2.81 -1.46
C LEU A 115 12.45 -3.17 -0.38
N MET A 116 12.83 -4.45 -0.25
CA MET A 116 13.88 -4.88 0.69
C MET A 116 15.20 -4.18 0.40
N ALA A 117 15.61 -4.14 -0.88
CA ALA A 117 16.81 -3.42 -1.30
C ALA A 117 16.73 -1.94 -0.91
N GLY A 118 15.58 -1.31 -1.14
CA GLY A 118 15.34 0.08 -0.75
C GLY A 118 15.48 0.32 0.75
N GLY A 119 14.86 -0.54 1.57
CA GLY A 119 14.91 -0.45 3.03
C GLY A 119 16.28 -0.76 3.63
N LEU A 120 17.08 -1.61 2.98
CA LEU A 120 18.46 -1.91 3.37
C LEU A 120 19.49 -0.91 2.82
N GLY A 121 19.05 0.07 2.02
CA GLY A 121 19.94 1.04 1.38
C GLY A 121 20.80 0.46 0.25
N MET A 122 20.45 -0.72 -0.26
CA MET A 122 21.12 -1.34 -1.39
C MET A 122 20.73 -0.62 -2.69
N PRO A 123 21.64 -0.49 -3.68
CA PRO A 123 21.30 0.08 -4.98
C PRO A 123 20.42 -0.87 -5.83
N PHE A 124 20.61 -2.18 -5.65
CA PHE A 124 19.89 -3.25 -6.34
C PHE A 124 19.96 -4.53 -5.52
N ILE A 125 19.16 -5.53 -5.90
CA ILE A 125 19.16 -6.88 -5.34
C ILE A 125 19.12 -7.92 -6.45
N CYS A 126 19.72 -9.09 -6.21
CA CYS A 126 19.76 -10.18 -7.19
C CYS A 126 18.70 -11.24 -6.92
N ALA A 127 18.07 -11.77 -7.97
CA ALA A 127 17.21 -12.95 -7.91
C ALA A 127 17.11 -13.65 -9.28
N ASN A 128 16.61 -14.89 -9.28
CA ASN A 128 16.41 -15.68 -10.51
C ASN A 128 15.01 -15.53 -11.11
N SER A 129 14.14 -14.74 -10.46
CA SER A 129 12.80 -14.46 -11.01
C SER A 129 12.94 -13.87 -12.43
N PHE A 130 11.96 -14.12 -13.30
CA PHE A 130 12.00 -13.82 -14.75
C PHE A 130 12.99 -14.60 -15.64
N LEU A 131 14.01 -15.29 -15.11
CA LEU A 131 14.85 -16.16 -15.94
C LEU A 131 13.99 -17.22 -16.65
N GLY A 132 14.15 -17.33 -17.97
CA GLY A 132 13.42 -18.29 -18.80
C GLY A 132 11.97 -17.90 -19.11
N THR A 133 11.59 -16.63 -18.92
CA THR A 133 10.24 -16.12 -19.20
C THR A 133 10.27 -15.00 -20.25
N ASP A 134 9.11 -14.69 -20.82
CA ASP A 134 8.94 -13.59 -21.78
C ASP A 134 9.21 -12.21 -21.16
N TYR A 135 9.30 -12.10 -19.83
CA TYR A 135 9.71 -10.86 -19.17
C TYR A 135 11.14 -10.41 -19.55
N LEU A 136 11.97 -11.28 -20.13
CA LEU A 136 13.28 -10.87 -20.65
C LEU A 136 13.22 -10.29 -22.07
N LEU A 137 12.07 -10.33 -22.73
CA LEU A 137 11.89 -9.79 -24.08
C LEU A 137 11.73 -8.26 -24.03
N GLU A 138 12.28 -7.57 -25.03
CA GLU A 138 12.26 -6.11 -25.11
C GLU A 138 10.82 -5.58 -25.20
N GLU A 139 9.96 -6.26 -25.95
CA GLU A 139 8.53 -5.93 -26.08
C GLU A 139 7.75 -6.08 -24.77
N THR A 140 8.25 -6.87 -23.81
CA THR A 140 7.64 -7.02 -22.48
C THR A 140 8.26 -6.04 -21.48
N MET A 141 9.58 -5.87 -21.47
CA MET A 141 10.27 -4.91 -20.59
C MET A 141 9.86 -3.46 -20.87
N ASN A 142 9.73 -3.14 -22.16
CA ASN A 142 9.51 -1.80 -22.70
C ASN A 142 8.28 -1.78 -23.64
N HIS A 143 7.17 -2.42 -23.23
CA HIS A 143 5.91 -2.31 -23.96
C HIS A 143 5.43 -0.84 -24.04
N THR A 144 4.57 -0.53 -25.00
CA THR A 144 4.11 0.85 -25.30
C THR A 144 3.35 1.56 -24.18
N ARG A 145 2.95 0.83 -23.14
CA ARG A 145 2.24 1.32 -21.94
C ARG A 145 3.08 1.26 -20.66
N SER A 146 4.38 1.01 -20.79
CA SER A 146 5.30 0.92 -19.64
C SER A 146 5.78 2.28 -19.16
N LEU A 147 6.38 2.28 -17.97
CA LEU A 147 6.96 3.45 -17.30
C LEU A 147 8.41 3.68 -17.79
N GLN A 148 8.66 3.64 -19.11
CA GLN A 148 10.01 3.86 -19.65
C GLN A 148 10.53 5.25 -19.30
N GLU A 149 9.65 6.25 -19.40
CA GLU A 149 9.98 7.65 -19.12
C GLU A 149 10.43 7.86 -17.66
N ASP A 150 9.89 7.09 -16.70
CA ASP A 150 10.33 7.12 -15.30
C ASP A 150 11.79 6.67 -15.12
N ARG A 151 12.34 5.96 -16.12
CA ARG A 151 13.71 5.44 -16.14
C ARG A 151 14.60 6.20 -17.11
N ARG A 152 14.15 7.32 -17.67
CA ARG A 152 14.95 8.17 -18.55
C ARG A 152 16.06 8.83 -17.76
N ARG A 153 17.29 8.69 -18.24
CA ARG A 153 18.49 9.32 -17.71
C ARG A 153 18.69 10.70 -18.34
N GLU A 154 19.56 11.51 -17.72
CA GLU A 154 19.91 12.85 -18.20
C GLU A 154 20.49 12.85 -19.61
N ASP A 155 21.20 11.80 -20.00
CA ASP A 155 21.74 11.61 -21.36
C ASP A 155 20.69 11.18 -22.40
N GLY A 156 19.42 11.08 -22.00
CA GLY A 156 18.30 10.67 -22.83
C GLY A 156 18.12 9.16 -22.97
N SER A 157 19.05 8.33 -22.47
CA SER A 157 18.92 6.87 -22.49
C SER A 157 17.86 6.37 -21.49
N ILE A 158 17.25 5.22 -21.77
CA ILE A 158 16.30 4.56 -20.86
C ILE A 158 17.05 3.47 -20.10
N ALA A 159 17.07 3.55 -18.77
CA ALA A 159 17.60 2.47 -17.95
C ALA A 159 16.69 1.23 -18.06
N PRO A 160 17.27 0.01 -18.13
CA PRO A 160 16.46 -1.20 -18.14
C PRO A 160 15.74 -1.38 -16.78
N PRO A 161 14.54 -1.97 -16.76
CA PRO A 161 13.81 -2.22 -15.51
C PRO A 161 14.52 -3.26 -14.62
N TYR A 162 15.30 -4.15 -15.23
CA TYR A 162 16.17 -5.14 -14.61
C TYR A 162 17.25 -5.58 -15.60
N ALA A 163 18.34 -6.16 -15.12
CA ALA A 163 19.47 -6.56 -15.96
C ALA A 163 19.96 -7.97 -15.63
N VAL A 164 20.28 -8.76 -16.65
CA VAL A 164 20.89 -10.07 -16.47
C VAL A 164 22.41 -9.93 -16.34
N ILE A 165 23.00 -10.63 -15.37
CA ILE A 165 24.46 -10.74 -15.18
C ILE A 165 24.90 -12.20 -15.12
N ASP A 166 26.19 -12.43 -15.33
CA ASP A 166 26.86 -13.67 -14.94
C ASP A 166 27.36 -13.53 -13.51
N SER A 167 26.97 -14.48 -12.64
CA SER A 167 27.44 -14.56 -11.27
C SER A 167 28.96 -14.66 -11.23
N PRO A 168 29.66 -13.79 -10.49
CA PRO A 168 31.12 -13.84 -10.41
C PRO A 168 31.65 -15.05 -9.63
N PHE A 169 30.77 -15.81 -8.95
CA PHE A 169 31.14 -16.94 -8.11
C PHE A 169 31.10 -18.28 -8.87
N ASP A 170 30.15 -18.44 -9.79
CA ASP A 170 29.87 -19.72 -10.46
C ASP A 170 29.45 -19.58 -11.94
N GLY A 171 29.46 -18.36 -12.49
CA GLY A 171 29.13 -18.07 -13.89
C GLY A 171 27.66 -18.27 -14.25
N ARG A 172 26.77 -18.59 -13.30
CA ARG A 172 25.33 -18.75 -13.58
C ARG A 172 24.67 -17.40 -13.82
N LYS A 173 23.64 -17.38 -14.68
CA LYS A 173 22.83 -16.17 -14.91
C LYS A 173 22.04 -15.80 -13.66
N ALA A 174 21.96 -14.50 -13.37
CA ALA A 174 21.10 -13.92 -12.33
C ALA A 174 20.52 -12.58 -12.82
N LEU A 175 19.37 -12.14 -12.31
CA LEU A 175 18.85 -10.81 -12.57
C LEU A 175 19.17 -9.86 -11.43
N LEU A 176 19.50 -8.63 -11.78
CA LEU A 176 19.58 -7.46 -10.91
C LEU A 176 18.30 -6.66 -11.03
N TYR A 177 17.70 -6.35 -9.88
CA TYR A 177 16.53 -5.49 -9.77
C TYR A 177 16.89 -4.21 -9.01
N PRO A 178 16.61 -3.02 -9.58
CA PRO A 178 16.89 -1.75 -8.92
C PRO A 178 16.04 -1.60 -7.66
N ALA A 179 16.62 -1.03 -6.61
CA ALA A 179 15.91 -0.76 -5.37
C ALA A 179 14.68 0.12 -5.60
N LEU A 180 13.59 -0.19 -4.90
CA LEU A 180 12.36 0.57 -4.91
C LEU A 180 12.25 1.34 -3.60
N LYS A 181 12.14 2.66 -3.69
CA LYS A 181 12.08 3.58 -2.55
C LYS A 181 10.86 4.49 -2.74
N PRO A 182 9.69 4.12 -2.21
CA PRO A 182 8.51 4.96 -2.30
C PRO A 182 8.71 6.30 -1.56
N ASP A 183 8.03 7.34 -2.01
CA ASP A 183 8.00 8.63 -1.31
C ASP A 183 7.13 8.54 -0.06
N VAL A 184 6.01 7.81 -0.15
CA VAL A 184 5.06 7.63 0.95
C VAL A 184 4.59 6.18 1.04
N ALA A 185 4.55 5.61 2.24
CA ALA A 185 3.73 4.43 2.52
C ALA A 185 2.45 4.83 3.25
N ILE A 186 1.31 4.31 2.79
CA ILE A 186 0.01 4.41 3.47
C ILE A 186 -0.44 3.02 3.87
N VAL A 187 -0.64 2.80 5.17
CA VAL A 187 -1.07 1.50 5.70
C VAL A 187 -2.06 1.64 6.86
N HIS A 188 -2.77 0.56 7.13
CA HIS A 188 -3.70 0.45 8.24
C HIS A 188 -3.30 -0.70 9.17
N CYS A 189 -2.98 -0.39 10.41
CA CYS A 189 -2.54 -1.36 11.41
C CYS A 189 -3.60 -1.58 12.48
N GLN A 190 -3.44 -2.67 13.22
CA GLN A 190 -4.27 -2.94 14.38
C GLN A 190 -3.96 -1.95 15.51
N ARG A 191 -2.68 -1.68 15.77
CA ARG A 191 -2.29 -0.92 16.96
C ARG A 191 -1.04 -0.08 16.73
N ALA A 192 -1.06 1.15 17.21
CA ALA A 192 0.11 2.01 17.28
C ALA A 192 0.14 2.80 18.61
N ASP A 193 1.29 3.37 18.95
CA ASP A 193 1.35 4.47 19.92
C ASP A 193 1.51 5.83 19.23
N GLU A 194 1.35 6.90 20.00
CA GLU A 194 1.44 8.26 19.47
C GLU A 194 2.85 8.65 18.99
N GLU A 195 3.90 7.93 19.40
CA GLU A 195 5.27 8.18 18.95
C GLU A 195 5.57 7.51 17.59
N GLY A 196 4.64 6.67 17.11
CA GLY A 196 4.71 5.98 15.83
C GLY A 196 5.30 4.57 15.90
N ASN A 197 5.31 3.90 17.07
CA ASN A 197 5.63 2.49 17.11
C ASN A 197 4.40 1.69 16.66
N VAL A 198 4.53 0.97 15.55
CA VAL A 198 3.41 0.31 14.86
C VAL A 198 3.50 -1.19 15.02
N GLN A 199 2.47 -1.78 15.63
CA GLN A 199 2.30 -3.21 15.79
C GLN A 199 1.35 -3.77 14.72
N VAL A 200 1.77 -4.86 14.09
CA VAL A 200 0.97 -5.60 13.11
C VAL A 200 1.10 -7.09 13.37
N TRP A 201 -0.01 -7.82 13.24
CA TRP A 201 -0.03 -9.28 13.26
C TRP A 201 -0.83 -9.85 12.09
N GLY A 202 -0.65 -11.14 11.85
CA GLY A 202 -1.20 -11.85 10.70
C GLY A 202 -0.29 -11.80 9.47
N PRO A 203 -0.81 -12.11 8.27
CA PRO A 203 -0.01 -12.19 7.06
C PRO A 203 0.42 -10.80 6.58
N MET A 204 1.69 -10.45 6.81
CA MET A 204 2.21 -9.10 6.50
C MET A 204 2.62 -8.91 5.02
N ALA A 205 2.79 -9.99 4.25
CA ALA A 205 3.29 -9.92 2.87
C ALA A 205 4.57 -9.05 2.77
N ASP A 206 4.55 -8.03 1.91
CA ASP A 206 5.66 -7.11 1.64
C ASP A 206 5.68 -5.87 2.54
N THR A 207 4.72 -5.74 3.47
CA THR A 207 4.51 -4.57 4.34
C THR A 207 5.79 -4.04 4.95
N LYS A 208 6.53 -4.88 5.68
CA LYS A 208 7.70 -4.44 6.45
C LYS A 208 8.68 -3.69 5.54
N TRP A 209 8.92 -4.24 4.36
CA TRP A 209 9.84 -3.65 3.38
C TRP A 209 9.24 -2.42 2.70
N GLY A 210 7.93 -2.39 2.44
CA GLY A 210 7.21 -1.18 2.03
C GLY A 210 7.44 -0.03 3.01
N LEU A 211 7.16 -0.26 4.31
CA LEU A 211 7.39 0.74 5.35
C LEU A 211 8.85 1.15 5.45
N TRP A 212 9.78 0.19 5.45
CA TRP A 212 11.21 0.44 5.66
C TRP A 212 11.88 1.16 4.48
N SER A 213 11.38 0.96 3.26
CA SER A 213 11.90 1.61 2.06
C SER A 213 11.31 3.00 1.80
N SER A 214 10.12 3.31 2.34
CA SER A 214 9.48 4.59 2.10
C SER A 214 10.16 5.75 2.82
N LYS A 215 10.15 6.94 2.22
CA LYS A 215 10.64 8.18 2.86
C LYS A 215 9.71 8.60 4.00
N ASN A 216 8.40 8.71 3.73
CA ASN A 216 7.37 8.96 4.73
C ASN A 216 6.51 7.73 4.97
N VAL A 217 6.09 7.51 6.22
CA VAL A 217 5.18 6.42 6.59
C VAL A 217 4.00 7.00 7.36
N LEU A 218 2.79 6.86 6.78
CA LEU A 218 1.52 7.30 7.34
C LEU A 218 0.74 6.05 7.73
N VAL A 219 0.34 5.98 9.01
CA VAL A 219 -0.31 4.80 9.56
C VAL A 219 -1.64 5.19 10.17
N THR A 220 -2.70 4.62 9.61
CA THR A 220 -4.01 4.57 10.29
C THR A 220 -4.02 3.38 11.24
N ALA A 221 -4.63 3.51 12.42
CA ALA A 221 -4.68 2.46 13.43
C ALA A 221 -6.09 2.31 13.99
N GLU A 222 -6.50 1.07 14.27
CA GLU A 222 -7.72 0.78 15.03
C GLU A 222 -7.60 1.21 16.49
N GLU A 223 -6.42 1.02 17.09
CA GLU A 223 -6.15 1.33 18.49
C GLU A 223 -4.89 2.20 18.64
N ILE A 224 -5.04 3.32 19.34
CA ILE A 224 -3.89 4.08 19.86
C ILE A 224 -3.70 3.71 21.33
N VAL A 225 -2.54 3.16 21.66
CA VAL A 225 -2.20 2.73 23.03
C VAL A 225 -1.01 3.50 23.59
N PRO A 226 -0.83 3.53 24.92
CA PRO A 226 0.41 4.02 25.51
C PRO A 226 1.62 3.19 25.06
N ARG A 227 2.78 3.84 24.92
CA ARG A 227 4.06 3.18 24.60
C ARG A 227 4.38 1.99 25.51
N SER A 228 3.96 2.04 26.78
CA SER A 228 4.16 0.94 27.73
C SER A 228 3.45 -0.35 27.32
N VAL A 229 2.32 -0.25 26.61
CA VAL A 229 1.60 -1.41 26.05
C VAL A 229 2.35 -1.96 24.83
N ILE A 230 2.88 -1.10 23.96
CA ILE A 230 3.72 -1.55 22.84
C ILE A 230 4.96 -2.31 23.37
N ALA A 231 5.55 -1.81 24.46
CA ALA A 231 6.73 -2.40 25.07
C ALA A 231 6.51 -3.79 25.69
N THR A 232 5.27 -4.22 25.97
CA THR A 232 5.02 -5.58 26.49
C THR A 232 5.18 -6.64 25.40
N GLU A 233 4.92 -6.29 24.13
CA GLU A 233 4.96 -7.21 23.00
C GLU A 233 5.76 -6.64 21.81
N PRO A 234 7.06 -6.33 22.00
CA PRO A 234 7.86 -5.60 21.01
C PRO A 234 8.06 -6.37 19.70
N HIS A 235 7.85 -7.69 19.70
CA HIS A 235 8.02 -8.54 18.53
C HIS A 235 6.96 -8.32 17.43
N PHE A 236 5.81 -7.71 17.76
CA PHE A 236 4.83 -7.25 16.78
C PHE A 236 5.19 -5.90 16.14
N THR A 237 6.16 -5.17 16.69
CA THR A 237 6.50 -3.83 16.19
C THR A 237 7.30 -3.94 14.89
N ILE A 238 6.64 -3.67 13.77
CA ILE A 238 7.26 -3.77 12.44
C ILE A 238 7.83 -2.45 11.94
N ALA A 239 7.30 -1.31 12.41
CA ALA A 239 7.86 0.01 12.14
C ALA A 239 8.07 0.74 13.47
N PRO A 240 9.32 1.07 13.82
CA PRO A 240 9.61 1.85 15.03
C PRO A 240 9.27 3.33 14.81
N GLY A 241 9.04 4.06 15.91
CA GLY A 241 8.63 5.46 15.89
C GLY A 241 9.45 6.34 14.96
N PHE A 242 10.77 6.22 14.92
CA PHE A 242 11.63 7.05 14.06
C PHE A 242 11.38 6.87 12.55
N LYS A 243 10.73 5.76 12.14
CA LYS A 243 10.40 5.49 10.75
C LYS A 243 9.05 6.10 10.34
N VAL A 244 8.15 6.34 11.30
CA VAL A 244 6.79 6.81 11.08
C VAL A 244 6.73 8.33 11.08
N SER A 245 6.04 8.91 10.09
CA SER A 245 5.84 10.35 9.94
C SER A 245 4.50 10.81 10.54
N ALA A 246 3.45 9.98 10.44
CA ALA A 246 2.13 10.28 11.01
C ALA A 246 1.43 9.03 11.53
N VAL A 247 0.73 9.19 12.64
CA VAL A 247 -0.19 8.22 13.24
C VAL A 247 -1.59 8.83 13.21
N ILE A 248 -2.57 8.06 12.75
CA ILE A 248 -3.95 8.51 12.61
C ILE A 248 -4.85 7.46 13.25
N HIS A 249 -5.72 7.87 14.17
CA HIS A 249 -6.70 6.97 14.77
C HIS A 249 -7.94 6.88 13.87
N GLU A 250 -8.11 5.76 13.17
CA GLU A 250 -9.22 5.53 12.25
C GLU A 250 -9.78 4.13 12.47
N PRO A 251 -10.68 3.94 13.46
CA PRO A 251 -11.42 2.70 13.60
C PRO A 251 -12.17 2.37 12.31
N TRP A 252 -12.17 1.10 11.91
CA TRP A 252 -12.63 0.63 10.60
C TRP A 252 -11.84 1.20 9.40
N GLY A 253 -10.60 1.65 9.60
CA GLY A 253 -9.80 2.34 8.58
C GLY A 253 -9.45 1.48 7.36
N SER A 254 -9.57 0.15 7.48
CA SER A 254 -9.44 -0.79 6.36
C SER A 254 -10.77 -1.14 5.70
N HIS A 255 -11.94 -0.75 6.20
CA HIS A 255 -13.22 -1.02 5.55
C HIS A 255 -13.24 -0.40 4.14
N PRO A 256 -13.68 -1.14 3.09
CA PRO A 256 -14.38 -2.43 3.13
C PRO A 256 -13.49 -3.67 3.17
N GLY A 257 -12.18 -3.50 3.14
CA GLY A 257 -11.22 -4.56 3.44
C GLY A 257 -11.35 -5.08 4.88
N GLY A 258 -10.71 -6.21 5.14
CA GLY A 258 -10.64 -6.79 6.48
C GLY A 258 -9.31 -6.49 7.15
N LEU A 259 -9.30 -6.50 8.48
CA LEU A 259 -8.10 -6.40 9.28
C LEU A 259 -8.03 -7.57 10.26
N ASN A 260 -6.94 -8.32 10.21
CA ASN A 260 -6.78 -9.53 11.01
C ASN A 260 -6.90 -9.23 12.51
N GLY A 261 -7.80 -9.95 13.18
CA GLY A 261 -8.08 -9.78 14.62
C GLY A 261 -9.13 -8.71 14.95
N HIS A 262 -9.55 -7.87 13.99
CA HIS A 262 -10.56 -6.83 14.21
C HIS A 262 -11.86 -7.13 13.47
N TYR A 263 -11.81 -7.24 12.14
CA TYR A 263 -13.00 -7.45 11.32
C TYR A 263 -12.68 -8.13 9.98
N ARG A 264 -13.69 -8.85 9.47
CA ARG A 264 -13.67 -9.48 8.15
C ARG A 264 -13.90 -8.44 7.06
N ALA A 265 -13.45 -8.75 5.85
CA ALA A 265 -13.78 -7.96 4.68
C ALA A 265 -15.29 -7.95 4.43
N ASP A 266 -15.84 -6.79 4.12
CA ASP A 266 -17.24 -6.61 3.78
C ASP A 266 -17.50 -7.09 2.36
N ARG A 267 -17.83 -8.37 2.23
CA ARG A 267 -17.99 -8.99 0.90
C ARG A 267 -19.23 -8.48 0.17
N ALA A 268 -20.30 -8.16 0.90
CA ALA A 268 -21.51 -7.60 0.31
C ALA A 268 -21.21 -6.22 -0.29
N TRP A 269 -20.46 -5.39 0.45
CA TRP A 269 -19.99 -4.10 -0.06
C TRP A 269 -19.10 -4.25 -1.29
N TYR A 270 -18.11 -5.15 -1.27
CA TYR A 270 -17.26 -5.38 -2.44
C TYR A 270 -18.04 -5.78 -3.70
N GLU A 271 -19.11 -6.58 -3.57
CA GLU A 271 -19.95 -6.94 -4.72
C GLU A 271 -20.80 -5.74 -5.18
N LEU A 272 -21.36 -4.96 -4.25
CA LEU A 272 -22.11 -3.73 -4.57
C LEU A 272 -21.24 -2.71 -5.32
N THR A 273 -20.08 -2.37 -4.77
CA THR A 273 -19.16 -1.41 -5.38
C THR A 273 -18.53 -1.97 -6.64
N GLY A 274 -18.23 -3.27 -6.66
CA GLY A 274 -17.71 -3.97 -7.83
C GLY A 274 -18.66 -3.91 -9.01
N ALA A 275 -19.97 -4.06 -8.78
CA ALA A 275 -20.99 -3.89 -9.81
C ALA A 275 -21.05 -2.44 -10.34
N GLY A 276 -20.98 -1.45 -9.46
CA GLY A 276 -20.91 -0.03 -9.83
C GLY A 276 -19.66 0.33 -10.65
N MET A 277 -18.54 -0.34 -10.39
CA MET A 277 -17.27 -0.11 -11.10
C MET A 277 -17.19 -0.77 -12.48
N THR A 278 -18.29 -1.31 -13.02
CA THR A 278 -18.37 -1.86 -14.38
C THR A 278 -18.67 -0.81 -15.47
N SER A 279 -18.94 0.44 -15.09
CA SER A 279 -19.13 1.57 -16.01
C SER A 279 -18.48 2.86 -15.47
N TRP A 280 -18.20 3.82 -16.35
CA TRP A 280 -17.69 5.14 -15.94
C TRP A 280 -18.70 5.92 -15.11
N GLU A 281 -19.99 5.79 -15.43
CA GLU A 281 -21.09 6.41 -14.71
C GLU A 281 -21.17 5.88 -13.28
N GLY A 282 -21.28 4.56 -13.11
CA GLY A 282 -21.37 3.95 -11.79
C GLY A 282 -20.11 4.16 -10.94
N ALA A 283 -18.92 4.19 -11.56
CA ALA A 283 -17.70 4.51 -10.84
C ALA A 283 -17.69 5.98 -10.35
N ARG A 284 -18.18 6.93 -11.16
CA ARG A 284 -18.31 8.34 -10.76
C ARG A 284 -19.36 8.53 -9.67
N GLU A 285 -20.51 7.87 -9.79
CA GLU A 285 -21.55 7.88 -8.76
C GLU A 285 -20.99 7.38 -7.43
N TYR A 286 -20.25 6.27 -7.45
CA TYR A 286 -19.59 5.73 -6.26
C TYR A 286 -18.59 6.73 -5.65
N LEU A 287 -17.68 7.30 -6.45
CA LEU A 287 -16.71 8.30 -5.97
C LEU A 287 -17.42 9.52 -5.36
N ASN A 288 -18.42 10.05 -6.07
CA ASN A 288 -19.18 11.22 -5.63
C ASN A 288 -19.96 10.95 -4.34
N GLU A 289 -20.59 9.78 -4.22
CA GLU A 289 -21.38 9.47 -3.03
C GLU A 289 -20.50 9.11 -1.84
N TRP A 290 -19.54 8.19 -2.01
CA TRP A 290 -18.88 7.52 -0.88
C TRP A 290 -17.52 8.12 -0.52
N ILE A 291 -16.97 9.01 -1.35
CA ILE A 291 -15.69 9.67 -1.10
C ILE A 291 -15.83 11.18 -1.06
N TYR A 292 -16.30 11.81 -2.13
CA TYR A 292 -16.47 13.27 -2.16
C TYR A 292 -17.67 13.75 -1.35
N GLY A 293 -18.69 12.90 -1.22
CA GLY A 293 -19.89 13.14 -0.42
C GLY A 293 -19.75 12.76 1.05
N THR A 294 -18.52 12.57 1.53
CA THR A 294 -18.19 12.33 2.95
C THR A 294 -17.09 13.29 3.38
N GLU A 295 -17.18 13.84 4.59
CA GLU A 295 -16.19 14.81 5.11
C GLU A 295 -14.85 14.14 5.43
N ASP A 296 -14.89 12.96 6.04
CA ASP A 296 -13.74 12.15 6.43
C ASP A 296 -14.11 10.65 6.47
N HIS A 297 -13.27 9.81 7.07
CA HIS A 297 -13.55 8.38 7.20
C HIS A 297 -14.61 8.07 8.27
N ALA A 298 -14.69 8.86 9.34
CA ALA A 298 -15.72 8.69 10.37
C ALA A 298 -17.12 8.98 9.81
N ASP A 299 -17.24 10.01 8.97
CA ASP A 299 -18.47 10.32 8.24
C ASP A 299 -18.83 9.21 7.22
N TYR A 300 -17.83 8.66 6.50
CA TYR A 300 -18.03 7.47 5.66
C TYR A 300 -18.64 6.29 6.43
N ILE A 301 -18.09 5.96 7.61
CA ILE A 301 -18.62 4.88 8.45
C ILE A 301 -20.02 5.21 8.97
N SER A 302 -20.27 6.46 9.36
CA SER A 302 -21.59 6.91 9.84
C SER A 302 -22.64 6.76 8.74
N LYS A 303 -22.34 7.23 7.53
CA LYS A 303 -23.17 7.07 6.34
C LYS A 303 -23.44 5.60 5.99
N TYR A 304 -22.43 4.73 6.13
CA TYR A 304 -22.61 3.29 5.95
C TYR A 304 -23.64 2.74 6.97
N LYS A 305 -23.48 3.08 8.26
CA LYS A 305 -24.41 2.63 9.32
C LYS A 305 -25.83 3.12 9.08
N GLU A 306 -26.01 4.37 8.64
CA GLU A 306 -27.33 4.93 8.32
C GLU A 306 -28.00 4.18 7.17
N ARG A 307 -27.24 3.82 6.13
CA ARG A 307 -27.78 3.19 4.93
C ARG A 307 -28.02 1.69 5.08
N PHE A 308 -27.16 0.97 5.79
CA PHE A 308 -27.19 -0.50 5.85
C PHE A 308 -27.44 -1.07 7.26
N GLY A 309 -27.41 -0.23 8.28
CA GLY A 309 -27.58 -0.60 9.67
C GLY A 309 -26.25 -0.88 10.38
N GLU A 310 -26.16 -0.44 11.63
CA GLU A 310 -24.99 -0.68 12.48
C GLU A 310 -24.74 -2.17 12.76
N ASP A 311 -25.81 -2.95 12.92
CA ASP A 311 -25.73 -4.41 13.13
C ASP A 311 -24.97 -5.12 11.99
N LEU A 312 -25.12 -4.65 10.74
CA LEU A 312 -24.40 -5.23 9.61
C LEU A 312 -22.91 -4.95 9.72
N LEU A 313 -22.51 -3.70 9.99
CA LEU A 313 -21.10 -3.35 10.17
C LEU A 313 -20.49 -4.12 11.35
N GLU A 314 -21.15 -4.13 12.49
CA GLU A 314 -20.69 -4.82 13.69
C GLU A 314 -20.67 -6.35 13.53
N SER A 315 -21.49 -6.92 12.62
CA SER A 315 -21.41 -8.34 12.28
C SER A 315 -20.09 -8.74 11.62
N LEU A 316 -19.35 -7.79 11.03
CA LEU A 316 -18.04 -8.02 10.44
C LEU A 316 -16.96 -8.22 11.51
N ARG A 317 -17.17 -7.74 12.74
CA ARG A 317 -16.20 -7.90 13.82
C ARG A 317 -15.92 -9.36 14.09
N VAL A 318 -14.66 -9.66 14.33
CA VAL A 318 -14.24 -10.99 14.77
C VAL A 318 -14.71 -11.18 16.20
N LYS A 319 -15.70 -12.05 16.41
CA LYS A 319 -16.30 -12.33 17.73
C LYS A 319 -15.43 -13.26 18.58
N ASP A 320 -14.69 -14.15 17.94
CA ASP A 320 -13.77 -15.07 18.58
C ASP A 320 -12.34 -14.61 18.33
N ILE A 321 -11.65 -14.13 19.36
CA ILE A 321 -10.21 -13.84 19.28
C ILE A 321 -9.54 -15.12 18.77
N MET A 322 -8.83 -15.02 17.64
CA MET A 322 -8.05 -16.12 17.07
C MET A 322 -6.99 -16.54 18.10
N THR A 323 -7.35 -17.51 18.93
CA THR A 323 -6.41 -18.19 19.81
C THR A 323 -5.81 -19.33 18.99
N PRO A 324 -4.48 -19.50 18.99
CA PRO A 324 -3.88 -20.71 18.46
C PRO A 324 -4.59 -21.94 19.04
N GLU A 325 -4.96 -22.92 18.21
CA GLU A 325 -5.58 -24.18 18.68
C GLU A 325 -4.74 -24.86 19.77
N GLN A 326 -3.42 -24.59 19.76
CA GLN A 326 -2.51 -24.94 20.84
C GLN A 326 -1.72 -23.70 21.26
N PRO A 327 -1.51 -23.46 22.57
CA PRO A 327 -0.73 -22.33 23.04
C PRO A 327 0.64 -22.28 22.34
N ALA A 328 1.01 -21.11 21.84
CA ALA A 328 2.37 -20.88 21.37
C ALA A 328 3.32 -21.05 22.56
N ARG A 329 4.04 -22.18 22.60
CA ARG A 329 5.07 -22.44 23.60
C ARG A 329 6.30 -21.61 23.23
N TYR A 330 6.33 -20.36 23.69
CA TYR A 330 7.49 -19.47 23.53
C TYR A 330 8.74 -19.96 24.29
N GLY A 331 8.60 -21.04 25.07
CA GLY A 331 9.68 -21.71 25.77
C GLY A 331 10.18 -20.83 26.91
N TRP A 332 9.82 -21.20 28.12
CA TRP A 332 10.59 -21.05 29.37
C TRP A 332 9.77 -21.87 30.38
N ARG A 333 10.39 -22.86 31.02
CA ARG A 333 9.83 -23.56 32.17
C ARG A 333 10.56 -23.06 33.40
#